data_AF-A0A942ERK5-F1
#
_entry.id   AF-A0A942ERK5-F1
#
_cell.length_a   1.000
_cell.length_b   1.000
_cell.length_c   1.000
_cell.angle_alpha   90.00
_cell.angle_beta   90.00
_cell.angle_gamma   90.00
#
_symmetry.space_group_name_H-M   'P 1'
#
loop_
_entity.id
_entity.type
_entity.pdbx_description
1 polymer ?
#
loop_
_entity_poly.entity_id
_entity_poly.type
_entity_poly.pdbx_seq_one_letter_code
_entity_poly.pdbx_strand_id
1 'polypeptide(L)'
;MEKNRFRGALLERKEFVYTLEIVPGRGSRGKTQDDLLKIVEKAARARLVHAVSITDNPGGHPALSPNVIGLEVSRLGIDPIIHFTCKDKNRNQIESTLYSLDRIGISNLLLMTGDFPLYGFEGKAKPVFDLDSIQLIHLINEMNQGLEIDGKAPGGGVQLPPTHFFKGCTISPFKKYESEVMAQYYKLYKKVKSGADFLITQVGFDARKFDELLRFMRRNAFQIP
;
A
#
# COMPACT_ATOMS: atom_id res chain seq x y z
N MET A 1 11.68 -4.00 -18.49
CA MET A 1 10.61 -3.37 -17.67
C MET A 1 10.75 -1.88 -17.82
N GLU A 2 9.67 -1.20 -18.21
CA GLU A 2 9.62 0.25 -18.21
C GLU A 2 9.98 0.76 -16.80
N LYS A 3 10.72 1.87 -16.74
CA LYS A 3 11.14 2.51 -15.49
C LYS A 3 9.86 2.84 -14.70
N ASN A 4 9.77 2.42 -13.43
CA ASN A 4 8.65 2.77 -12.53
C ASN A 4 8.48 4.30 -12.50
N ARG A 5 7.51 4.78 -13.27
CA ARG A 5 7.28 6.20 -13.59
C ARG A 5 6.77 6.91 -12.36
N PHE A 6 5.88 6.27 -11.60
CA PHE A 6 5.36 6.79 -10.34
C PHE A 6 6.49 7.12 -9.35
N ARG A 7 7.35 6.14 -9.05
CA ARG A 7 8.49 6.34 -8.14
C ARG A 7 9.42 7.45 -8.64
N GLY A 8 9.73 7.46 -9.93
CA GLY A 8 10.56 8.51 -10.53
C GLY A 8 9.98 9.90 -10.37
N ALA A 9 8.73 10.10 -10.79
CA ALA A 9 8.04 11.39 -10.71
C ALA A 9 7.93 11.89 -9.26
N LEU A 10 7.61 10.99 -8.32
CA LEU A 10 7.44 11.34 -6.91
C LEU A 10 8.75 11.76 -6.22
N LEU A 11 9.88 11.11 -6.56
CA LEU A 11 11.18 11.41 -5.99
C LEU A 11 11.86 12.61 -6.66
N GLU A 12 11.71 12.76 -7.98
CA GLU A 12 12.34 13.85 -8.73
C GLU A 12 11.65 15.21 -8.50
N ARG A 13 10.35 15.22 -8.14
CA ARG A 13 9.57 16.42 -7.80
C ARG A 13 9.58 17.51 -8.89
N LYS A 14 9.71 17.11 -10.15
CA LYS A 14 9.70 18.01 -11.33
C LYS A 14 8.30 18.28 -11.88
N GLU A 15 7.34 17.42 -11.55
CA GLU A 15 5.95 17.52 -11.99
C GLU A 15 4.99 17.17 -10.86
N PHE A 16 3.72 17.51 -11.03
CA PHE A 16 2.67 17.14 -10.09
C PHE A 16 2.23 15.69 -10.34
N VAL A 17 2.25 14.86 -9.31
CA VAL A 17 1.92 13.43 -9.41
C VAL A 17 0.42 13.20 -9.25
N TYR A 18 -0.23 12.75 -10.32
CA TYR A 18 -1.61 12.28 -10.30
C TYR A 18 -1.69 10.76 -10.12
N THR A 19 -2.49 10.30 -9.15
CA THR A 19 -2.84 8.90 -8.97
C THR A 19 -4.35 8.71 -9.01
N LEU A 20 -4.81 7.56 -9.49
CA LEU A 20 -6.23 7.18 -9.48
C LEU A 20 -6.44 6.01 -8.51
N GLU A 21 -7.30 6.14 -7.52
CA GLU A 21 -7.69 5.02 -6.67
C GLU A 21 -8.92 4.30 -7.26
N ILE A 22 -8.88 2.97 -7.30
CA ILE A 22 -9.98 2.11 -7.71
C ILE A 22 -10.32 1.09 -6.61
N VAL A 23 -11.61 0.79 -6.51
CA VAL A 23 -12.18 -0.10 -5.50
C VAL A 23 -12.77 -1.34 -6.16
N PRO A 24 -12.11 -2.51 -6.05
CA PRO A 24 -12.62 -3.74 -6.64
C PRO A 24 -13.90 -4.26 -5.98
N GLY A 25 -14.78 -4.88 -6.75
CA GLY A 25 -15.93 -5.62 -6.24
C GLY A 25 -15.60 -7.06 -5.81
N ARG A 26 -16.55 -7.76 -5.17
CA ARG A 26 -16.39 -9.15 -4.64
C ARG A 26 -16.27 -10.25 -5.71
N GLY A 27 -16.74 -9.99 -6.93
CA GLY A 27 -16.74 -10.97 -8.02
C GLY A 27 -15.47 -10.93 -8.86
N SER A 28 -15.09 -12.07 -9.46
CA SER A 28 -14.01 -12.13 -10.45
C SER A 28 -14.38 -11.51 -11.81
N ARG A 29 -15.68 -11.34 -12.07
CA ARG A 29 -16.25 -10.78 -13.30
C ARG A 29 -17.53 -10.00 -12.99
N GLY A 30 -18.04 -9.31 -14.00
CA GLY A 30 -19.32 -8.61 -13.97
C GLY A 30 -19.15 -7.11 -14.06
N LYS A 31 -20.28 -6.40 -14.15
CA LYS A 31 -20.32 -4.97 -14.49
C LYS A 31 -19.36 -4.11 -13.68
N THR A 32 -19.23 -4.34 -12.37
CA THR A 32 -18.30 -3.58 -11.50
C THR A 32 -16.85 -3.71 -11.95
N GLN A 33 -16.41 -4.92 -12.32
CA GLN A 33 -15.04 -5.14 -12.80
C GLN A 33 -14.86 -4.59 -14.22
N ASP A 34 -15.86 -4.80 -15.09
CA ASP A 34 -15.82 -4.31 -16.47
C ASP A 34 -15.74 -2.78 -16.52
N ASP A 35 -16.52 -2.09 -15.68
CA ASP A 35 -16.53 -0.63 -15.60
C ASP A 35 -15.23 -0.08 -14.99
N LEU A 36 -14.68 -0.76 -13.98
CA LEU A 36 -13.37 -0.45 -13.39
C LEU A 36 -12.26 -0.55 -14.44
N LEU A 37 -12.19 -1.64 -15.21
CA LEU A 37 -11.18 -1.83 -16.25
C LEU A 37 -11.31 -0.79 -17.37
N LYS A 38 -12.53 -0.44 -17.79
CA LYS A 38 -12.75 0.66 -18.76
C LYS A 38 -12.21 2.00 -18.26
N ILE A 39 -12.33 2.30 -16.96
CA ILE A 39 -11.77 3.52 -16.37
C ILE A 39 -10.24 3.48 -16.45
N VAL A 40 -9.62 2.36 -16.07
CA VAL A 40 -8.17 2.17 -16.14
C VAL A 40 -7.67 2.30 -17.57
N GLU A 41 -8.33 1.67 -18.55
CA GLU A 41 -7.96 1.78 -19.97
C GLU A 41 -8.03 3.22 -20.48
N LYS A 42 -9.06 3.98 -20.09
CA LYS A 42 -9.17 5.40 -20.44
C LYS A 42 -8.03 6.20 -19.81
N ALA A 43 -7.70 5.95 -18.55
CA ALA A 43 -6.59 6.60 -17.86
C ALA A 43 -5.25 6.29 -18.52
N ALA A 44 -5.04 5.04 -18.97
CA ALA A 44 -3.85 4.60 -19.68
C ALA A 44 -3.69 5.32 -21.02
N ARG A 45 -4.75 5.34 -21.83
CA ARG A 45 -4.76 6.03 -23.13
C ARG A 45 -4.54 7.52 -23.00
N ALA A 46 -5.12 8.15 -21.98
CA ALA A 46 -4.95 9.58 -21.74
C ALA A 46 -3.55 9.94 -21.20
N ARG A 47 -2.79 8.97 -20.67
CA ARG A 47 -1.47 9.13 -20.03
C ARG A 47 -1.43 10.20 -18.93
N LEU A 48 -2.58 10.49 -18.31
CA LEU A 48 -2.76 11.54 -17.31
C LEU A 48 -2.31 11.13 -15.91
N VAL A 49 -2.44 9.84 -15.57
CA VAL A 49 -2.10 9.31 -14.24
C VAL A 49 -0.72 8.65 -14.27
N HIS A 50 -0.01 8.79 -13.15
CA HIS A 50 1.30 8.18 -12.93
C HIS A 50 1.16 6.76 -12.38
N ALA A 51 0.12 6.53 -11.58
CA ALA A 51 -0.19 5.23 -11.03
C ALA A 51 -1.69 5.04 -10.77
N VAL A 52 -2.09 3.79 -10.66
CA VAL A 52 -3.42 3.38 -10.20
C VAL A 52 -3.28 2.66 -8.86
N SER A 53 -3.91 3.19 -7.81
CA SER A 53 -3.97 2.59 -6.49
C SER A 53 -5.17 1.65 -6.37
N ILE A 54 -4.97 0.46 -5.80
CA ILE A 54 -5.97 -0.62 -5.82
C ILE A 54 -6.20 -1.09 -4.40
N THR A 55 -7.43 -0.96 -3.92
CA THR A 55 -7.77 -1.28 -2.52
C THR A 55 -7.80 -2.79 -2.24
N ASP A 56 -7.36 -3.18 -1.04
CA ASP A 56 -7.38 -4.56 -0.53
C ASP A 56 -8.51 -4.76 0.48
N ASN A 57 -9.56 -5.51 0.10
CA ASN A 57 -10.72 -5.79 0.93
C ASN A 57 -11.23 -4.54 1.70
N PRO A 58 -11.58 -3.45 0.99
CA PRO A 58 -11.87 -2.14 1.60
C PRO A 58 -13.02 -2.23 2.60
N GLY A 59 -12.92 -1.51 3.72
CA GLY A 59 -13.93 -1.54 4.79
C GLY A 59 -14.07 -2.89 5.51
N GLY A 60 -13.13 -3.82 5.32
CA GLY A 60 -13.22 -5.16 5.89
C GLY A 60 -14.21 -6.09 5.16
N HIS A 61 -14.47 -5.80 3.88
CA HIS A 61 -15.34 -6.60 3.01
C HIS A 61 -14.51 -7.40 1.98
N PRO A 62 -14.89 -8.64 1.64
CA PRO A 62 -14.24 -9.39 0.58
C PRO A 62 -14.38 -8.69 -0.79
N ALA A 63 -13.25 -8.48 -1.46
CA ALA A 63 -13.15 -7.95 -2.82
C ALA A 63 -12.21 -8.83 -3.66
N LEU A 64 -12.21 -8.64 -4.98
CA LEU A 64 -11.22 -9.22 -5.87
C LEU A 64 -9.82 -8.76 -5.44
N SER A 65 -8.87 -9.70 -5.40
CA SER A 65 -7.51 -9.43 -4.97
C SER A 65 -6.89 -8.28 -5.78
N PRO A 66 -6.33 -7.25 -5.12
CA PRO A 66 -5.71 -6.13 -5.82
C PRO A 66 -4.50 -6.58 -6.64
N ASN A 67 -3.86 -7.71 -6.30
CA ASN A 67 -2.69 -8.23 -6.99
C ASN A 67 -3.00 -8.61 -8.44
N VAL A 68 -4.18 -9.21 -8.68
CA VAL A 68 -4.61 -9.64 -10.01
C VAL A 68 -4.91 -8.42 -10.88
N ILE A 69 -5.66 -7.45 -10.33
CA ILE A 69 -5.96 -6.20 -11.03
C ILE A 69 -4.68 -5.40 -11.26
N GLY A 70 -3.74 -5.42 -10.31
CA GLY A 70 -2.44 -4.79 -10.47
C GLY A 70 -1.64 -5.34 -11.65
N LEU A 71 -1.70 -6.65 -11.88
CA LEU A 71 -1.08 -7.26 -13.05
C LEU A 71 -1.75 -6.80 -14.36
N GLU A 72 -3.08 -6.68 -14.38
CA GLU A 72 -3.83 -6.15 -15.52
C GLU A 72 -3.49 -4.68 -15.80
N VAL A 73 -3.44 -3.85 -14.75
CA VAL A 73 -3.02 -2.44 -14.82
C VAL A 73 -1.58 -2.32 -15.35
N SER A 74 -0.66 -3.15 -14.86
CA SER A 74 0.74 -3.19 -15.31
C SER A 74 0.85 -3.54 -16.80
N ARG A 75 0.02 -4.47 -17.29
CA ARG A 75 -0.05 -4.82 -18.72
C ARG A 75 -0.57 -3.69 -19.61
N LEU A 76 -1.29 -2.71 -19.03
CA LEU A 76 -1.72 -1.49 -19.72
C LEU A 76 -0.68 -0.37 -19.68
N GLY A 77 0.51 -0.63 -19.10
CA GLY A 77 1.61 0.34 -19.04
C GLY A 77 1.45 1.43 -17.98
N ILE A 78 0.62 1.20 -16.96
CA ILE A 78 0.53 2.07 -15.78
C ILE A 78 1.11 1.35 -14.56
N ASP A 79 1.80 2.09 -13.69
CA ASP A 79 2.28 1.55 -12.43
C ASP A 79 1.11 1.27 -11.46
N PRO A 80 0.90 0.01 -11.01
CA PRO A 80 -0.04 -0.27 -9.95
C PRO A 80 0.56 0.09 -8.57
N ILE A 81 -0.26 0.63 -7.67
CA ILE A 81 0.01 0.75 -6.23
C ILE A 81 -0.93 -0.21 -5.51
N ILE A 82 -0.38 -1.28 -4.93
CA ILE A 82 -1.18 -2.30 -4.24
C ILE A 82 -1.41 -1.86 -2.80
N HIS A 83 -2.67 -1.63 -2.40
CA HIS A 83 -2.97 -1.54 -0.98
C HIS A 83 -2.68 -2.91 -0.37
N PHE A 84 -1.94 -2.94 0.72
CA PHE A 84 -1.60 -4.17 1.40
C PHE A 84 -2.00 -4.05 2.86
N THR A 85 -2.98 -4.86 3.27
CA THR A 85 -3.55 -4.82 4.62
C THR A 85 -3.21 -6.06 5.45
N CYS A 86 -2.97 -5.87 6.75
CA CYS A 86 -2.66 -6.97 7.68
C CYS A 86 -3.90 -7.57 8.37
N LYS A 87 -5.07 -6.91 8.29
CA LYS A 87 -6.31 -7.24 9.02
C LYS A 87 -6.73 -8.71 8.95
N ASP A 88 -6.45 -9.38 7.85
CA ASP A 88 -6.92 -10.72 7.50
C ASP A 88 -5.78 -11.67 7.10
N LYS A 89 -4.51 -11.33 7.37
CA LYS A 89 -3.32 -12.11 6.95
C LYS A 89 -2.39 -12.39 8.13
N ASN A 90 -1.89 -13.63 8.19
CA ASN A 90 -0.78 -14.02 9.07
C ASN A 90 0.56 -13.83 8.36
N ARG A 91 1.69 -13.97 9.07
CA ARG A 91 3.04 -13.82 8.51
C ARG A 91 3.28 -14.64 7.23
N ASN A 92 2.82 -15.89 7.20
CA ASN A 92 2.97 -16.75 6.02
C ASN A 92 2.24 -16.17 4.80
N GLN A 93 1.00 -15.72 4.97
CA GLN A 93 0.23 -15.11 3.89
C GLN A 93 0.84 -13.77 3.48
N ILE A 94 1.38 -13.00 4.42
CA ILE A 94 2.05 -11.72 4.15
C ILE A 94 3.28 -11.95 3.27
N GLU A 95 4.22 -12.78 3.72
CA GLU A 95 5.47 -13.05 3.01
C GLU A 95 5.24 -13.68 1.64
N SER A 96 4.40 -14.71 1.54
CA SER A 96 4.09 -15.36 0.27
C SER A 96 3.45 -14.41 -0.75
N THR A 97 2.60 -13.49 -0.28
CA THR A 97 1.98 -12.47 -1.14
C THR A 97 3.00 -11.44 -1.61
N LEU A 98 3.88 -10.97 -0.72
CA LEU A 98 4.96 -10.06 -1.08
C LEU A 98 5.90 -10.69 -2.12
N TYR A 99 6.40 -11.91 -1.89
CA TYR A 99 7.24 -12.59 -2.91
C TYR A 99 6.50 -12.80 -4.24
N SER A 100 5.18 -13.04 -4.21
CA SER A 100 4.38 -13.13 -5.42
C SER A 100 4.33 -11.81 -6.19
N LEU A 101 4.17 -10.67 -5.50
CA LEU A 101 4.17 -9.33 -6.09
C LEU A 101 5.53 -8.98 -6.70
N ASP A 102 6.61 -9.24 -5.98
CA ASP A 102 7.98 -9.04 -6.48
C ASP A 102 8.23 -9.88 -7.74
N ARG A 103 7.82 -11.16 -7.71
CA ARG A 103 7.96 -12.09 -8.84
C ARG A 103 7.23 -11.65 -10.11
N ILE A 104 6.10 -10.95 -9.98
CA ILE A 104 5.35 -10.40 -11.13
C ILE A 104 5.75 -8.96 -11.47
N GLY A 105 6.79 -8.42 -10.82
CA GLY A 105 7.35 -7.11 -11.09
C GLY A 105 6.54 -5.94 -10.53
N ILE A 106 5.63 -6.17 -9.58
CA ILE A 106 4.86 -5.12 -8.91
C ILE A 106 5.60 -4.70 -7.64
N SER A 107 6.03 -3.44 -7.59
CA SER A 107 6.88 -2.93 -6.53
C SER A 107 6.26 -1.80 -5.69
N ASN A 108 5.22 -1.11 -6.15
CA ASN A 108 4.62 -0.03 -5.36
C ASN A 108 3.54 -0.58 -4.43
N LEU A 109 3.72 -0.37 -3.13
CA LEU A 109 2.79 -0.83 -2.10
C LEU A 109 2.29 0.34 -1.27
N LEU A 110 1.02 0.30 -0.84
CA LEU A 110 0.46 1.19 0.18
C LEU A 110 0.10 0.38 1.42
N LEU A 111 0.93 0.50 2.45
CA LEU A 111 0.95 -0.41 3.60
C LEU A 111 0.07 0.11 4.74
N MET A 112 -0.82 -0.75 5.25
CA MET A 112 -1.74 -0.39 6.33
C MET A 112 -2.11 -1.60 7.20
N THR A 113 -2.50 -1.34 8.46
CA THR A 113 -3.03 -2.40 9.33
C THR A 113 -4.37 -2.92 8.78
N GLY A 114 -5.20 -2.03 8.23
CA GLY A 114 -6.50 -2.35 7.63
C GLY A 114 -7.68 -2.22 8.60
N ASP A 115 -8.87 -2.17 8.05
CA ASP A 115 -10.12 -2.08 8.80
C ASP A 115 -10.49 -3.40 9.47
N PHE A 116 -11.32 -3.36 10.51
CA PHE A 116 -11.81 -4.58 11.13
C PHE A 116 -12.69 -5.37 10.15
N PRO A 117 -12.51 -6.69 9.96
CA PRO A 117 -13.37 -7.46 9.09
C PRO A 117 -14.82 -7.52 9.62
N LEU A 118 -15.77 -7.07 8.81
CA LEU A 118 -17.18 -6.93 9.22
C LEU A 118 -18.11 -7.93 8.53
N TYR A 119 -17.74 -8.45 7.35
CA TYR A 119 -18.61 -9.26 6.51
C TYR A 119 -17.82 -10.39 5.83
N GLY A 120 -18.52 -11.46 5.42
CA GLY A 120 -17.89 -12.66 4.87
C GLY A 120 -18.91 -13.62 4.24
N PHE A 121 -18.55 -14.90 4.14
CA PHE A 121 -19.47 -15.99 3.79
C PHE A 121 -20.07 -16.53 5.09
N GLU A 122 -21.40 -16.46 5.22
CA GLU A 122 -22.15 -16.97 6.38
C GLU A 122 -21.66 -16.45 7.76
N GLY A 123 -20.96 -15.32 7.79
CA GLY A 123 -20.40 -14.77 9.03
C GLY A 123 -19.32 -13.71 8.78
N LYS A 124 -18.66 -13.30 9.87
CA LYS A 124 -17.52 -12.36 9.82
C LYS A 124 -16.22 -13.12 9.58
N ALA A 125 -15.34 -12.57 8.75
CA ALA A 125 -13.99 -13.12 8.60
C ALA A 125 -13.19 -12.97 9.91
N LYS A 126 -12.21 -13.86 10.12
CA LYS A 126 -11.34 -13.82 11.30
C LYS A 126 -10.47 -12.55 11.28
N PRO A 127 -10.47 -11.73 12.34
CA PRO A 127 -9.53 -10.63 12.49
C PRO A 127 -8.15 -11.19 12.86
N VAL A 128 -7.24 -11.28 11.89
CA VAL A 128 -5.94 -11.92 12.09
C VAL A 128 -4.95 -10.97 12.77
N PHE A 129 -4.70 -9.80 12.18
CA PHE A 129 -3.83 -8.75 12.74
C PHE A 129 -2.49 -9.25 13.33
N ASP A 130 -1.85 -10.23 12.68
CA ASP A 130 -0.59 -10.82 13.15
C ASP A 130 0.57 -9.81 13.13
N LEU A 131 0.58 -8.95 12.10
CA LEU A 131 1.43 -7.77 12.03
C LEU A 131 0.59 -6.49 11.96
N ASP A 132 1.14 -5.37 12.41
CA ASP A 132 0.63 -4.05 12.09
C ASP A 132 1.40 -3.39 10.93
N SER A 133 0.95 -2.22 10.47
CA SER A 133 1.62 -1.50 9.38
C SER A 133 3.08 -1.13 9.64
N ILE A 134 3.49 -0.92 10.90
CA ILE A 134 4.87 -0.56 11.24
C ILE A 134 5.75 -1.81 11.12
N GLN A 135 5.29 -2.93 11.68
CA GLN A 135 5.97 -4.22 11.57
C GLN A 135 6.04 -4.70 10.11
N LEU A 136 4.99 -4.46 9.32
CA LEU A 136 4.97 -4.77 7.89
C LEU A 136 6.00 -3.94 7.11
N ILE A 137 6.10 -2.64 7.37
CA ILE A 137 7.15 -1.80 6.74
C ILE A 137 8.53 -2.32 7.10
N HIS A 138 8.77 -2.68 8.36
CA HIS A 138 10.04 -3.24 8.80
C HIS A 138 10.36 -4.56 8.09
N LEU A 139 9.41 -5.50 8.02
CA LEU A 139 9.59 -6.75 7.26
C LEU A 139 9.99 -6.48 5.81
N ILE A 140 9.27 -5.59 5.12
CA ILE A 140 9.58 -5.28 3.71
C ILE A 140 10.94 -4.59 3.58
N ASN A 141 11.35 -3.79 4.58
CA ASN A 141 12.70 -3.22 4.62
C ASN A 141 13.78 -4.31 4.70
N GLU A 142 13.61 -5.33 5.56
CA GLU A 142 14.52 -6.47 5.63
C GLU A 142 14.53 -7.27 4.32
N MET A 143 13.36 -7.50 3.70
CA MET A 143 13.26 -8.15 2.39
C MET A 143 14.00 -7.37 1.30
N ASN A 144 13.88 -6.04 1.28
CA ASN A 144 14.59 -5.20 0.34
C ASN A 144 16.12 -5.21 0.55
N GLN A 145 16.59 -5.57 1.75
CA GLN A 145 18.01 -5.72 2.08
C GLN A 145 18.54 -7.15 1.84
N GLY A 146 17.66 -8.07 1.43
CA GLY A 146 17.96 -9.50 1.33
C GLY A 146 17.73 -10.16 2.68
N LEU A 147 16.50 -10.64 2.90
CA LEU A 147 16.09 -11.25 4.17
C LEU A 147 16.88 -12.54 4.44
N GLU A 148 17.45 -12.66 5.64
CA GLU A 148 18.06 -13.88 6.12
C GLU A 148 17.00 -14.80 6.75
N ILE A 149 16.94 -16.05 6.30
CA ILE A 149 16.03 -17.05 6.87
C ILE A 149 16.71 -17.71 8.07
N ASP A 150 16.01 -17.74 9.21
CA ASP A 150 16.46 -18.41 10.44
C ASP A 150 17.01 -19.80 10.12
N GLY A 151 18.24 -20.10 10.55
CA GLY A 151 18.91 -21.38 10.32
C GLY A 151 18.16 -22.62 10.84
N LYS A 152 17.20 -22.45 11.75
CA LYS A 152 16.33 -23.52 12.26
C LYS A 152 15.12 -23.78 11.37
N ALA A 153 14.78 -22.86 10.48
CA ALA A 153 13.64 -22.99 9.58
C ALA A 153 13.98 -23.95 8.41
N PRO A 154 12.96 -24.59 7.80
CA PRO A 154 13.16 -25.36 6.58
C PRO A 154 13.76 -24.49 5.46
N GLY A 155 14.92 -24.90 4.94
CA GLY A 155 15.66 -24.13 3.93
C GLY A 155 16.34 -22.87 4.47
N GLY A 156 16.54 -22.76 5.78
CA GLY A 156 17.16 -21.62 6.45
C GLY A 156 18.68 -21.53 6.36
N GLY A 157 19.25 -20.49 6.98
CA GLY A 157 20.69 -20.20 6.95
C GLY A 157 21.14 -19.59 5.62
N VAL A 158 20.18 -19.07 4.85
CA VAL A 158 20.40 -18.47 3.55
C VAL A 158 19.88 -17.03 3.55
N GLN A 159 20.65 -16.14 2.91
CA GLN A 159 20.18 -14.82 2.57
C GLN A 159 19.48 -14.86 1.22
N LEU A 160 18.23 -14.40 1.17
CA LEU A 160 17.47 -14.35 -0.07
C LEU A 160 17.91 -13.15 -0.94
N PRO A 161 17.72 -13.21 -2.27
CA PRO A 161 17.89 -12.05 -3.12
C PRO A 161 17.02 -10.88 -2.64
N PRO A 162 17.54 -9.64 -2.67
CA PRO A 162 16.79 -8.47 -2.23
C PRO A 162 15.58 -8.23 -3.13
N THR A 163 14.47 -7.86 -2.52
CA THR A 163 13.30 -7.33 -3.24
C THR A 163 13.45 -5.82 -3.48
N HIS A 164 12.56 -5.24 -4.29
CA HIS A 164 12.66 -3.83 -4.69
C HIS A 164 11.37 -3.03 -4.47
N PHE A 165 10.73 -3.22 -3.31
CA PHE A 165 9.49 -2.53 -2.99
C PHE A 165 9.68 -1.05 -2.67
N PHE A 166 8.79 -0.22 -3.24
CA PHE A 166 8.56 1.17 -2.90
C PHE A 166 7.37 1.28 -1.94
N LYS A 167 7.69 1.60 -0.68
CA LYS A 167 6.86 1.38 0.51
C LYS A 167 6.09 2.65 0.87
N GLY A 168 4.85 2.77 0.42
CA GLY A 168 3.93 3.82 0.85
C GLY A 168 3.31 3.49 2.19
N CYS A 169 2.96 4.51 2.97
CA CYS A 169 2.15 4.31 4.17
C CYS A 169 1.06 5.38 4.33
N THR A 170 0.04 5.06 5.10
CA THR A 170 -1.12 5.94 5.30
C THR A 170 -1.08 6.73 6.60
N ILE A 171 -1.65 7.94 6.58
CA ILE A 171 -1.97 8.71 7.78
C ILE A 171 -3.33 9.40 7.65
N SER A 172 -4.05 9.57 8.76
CA SER A 172 -5.25 10.39 8.82
C SER A 172 -5.05 11.54 9.81
N PRO A 173 -4.70 12.77 9.36
CA PRO A 173 -4.65 13.93 10.25
C PRO A 173 -6.06 14.47 10.58
N PHE A 174 -7.09 13.96 9.90
CA PHE A 174 -8.48 14.40 10.03
C PHE A 174 -9.21 13.59 11.12
N LYS A 175 -8.87 13.84 12.38
CA LYS A 175 -9.56 13.24 13.53
C LYS A 175 -10.34 14.29 14.32
N LYS A 176 -11.37 13.83 15.03
CA LYS A 176 -12.26 14.70 15.82
C LYS A 176 -11.55 15.21 17.06
N TYR A 177 -10.84 14.35 17.77
CA TYR A 177 -10.14 14.71 19.00
C TYR A 177 -8.64 14.80 18.78
N GLU A 178 -8.01 15.79 19.41
CA GLU A 178 -6.56 16.02 19.32
C GLU A 178 -5.76 14.78 19.79
N SER A 179 -6.25 14.07 20.80
CA SER A 179 -5.63 12.82 21.26
C SER A 179 -5.55 11.75 20.17
N GLU A 180 -6.56 11.67 19.30
CA GLU A 180 -6.56 10.75 18.16
C GLU A 180 -5.58 11.21 17.08
N VAL A 181 -5.49 12.53 16.81
CA VAL A 181 -4.52 13.11 15.88
C VAL A 181 -3.09 12.80 16.34
N MET A 182 -2.80 13.01 17.62
CA MET A 182 -1.48 12.75 18.19
C MET A 182 -1.08 11.27 18.08
N ALA A 183 -2.04 10.34 18.24
CA ALA A 183 -1.79 8.92 18.00
C ALA A 183 -1.45 8.64 16.51
N GLN A 184 -2.07 9.35 15.56
CA GLN A 184 -1.75 9.23 14.13
C GLN A 184 -0.35 9.75 13.83
N TYR A 185 0.05 10.89 14.40
CA TYR A 185 1.41 11.43 14.25
C TYR A 185 2.48 10.55 14.89
N TYR A 186 2.20 9.95 16.05
CA TYR A 186 3.11 8.98 16.65
C TYR A 186 3.27 7.71 15.80
N LYS A 187 2.17 7.21 15.21
CA LYS A 187 2.24 6.10 14.25
C LYS A 187 3.02 6.48 12.99
N LEU A 188 2.78 7.67 12.43
CA LEU A 188 3.53 8.18 11.30
C LEU A 188 5.03 8.21 11.61
N TYR A 189 5.42 8.77 12.75
CA TYR A 189 6.83 8.79 13.18
C TYR A 189 7.45 7.40 13.12
N LYS A 190 6.78 6.39 13.70
CA LYS A 190 7.24 5.00 13.65
C LYS A 190 7.32 4.44 12.23
N LYS A 191 6.30 4.68 11.40
CA LYS A 191 6.27 4.21 10.00
C LYS A 191 7.43 4.78 9.18
N VAL A 192 7.71 6.07 9.30
CA VAL A 192 8.84 6.72 8.61
C VAL A 192 10.17 6.16 9.13
N LYS A 193 10.32 5.99 10.44
CA LYS A 193 11.54 5.40 11.03
C LYS A 193 11.75 3.94 10.67
N SER A 194 10.69 3.18 10.41
CA SER A 194 10.77 1.81 9.89
C SER A 194 11.13 1.74 8.41
N GLY A 195 11.18 2.89 7.71
CA GLY A 195 11.64 2.97 6.32
C GLY A 195 10.54 3.18 5.28
N ALA A 196 9.39 3.77 5.61
CA ALA A 196 8.43 4.18 4.58
C ALA A 196 9.07 5.18 3.59
N ASP A 197 8.77 5.02 2.30
CA ASP A 197 9.33 5.82 1.21
C ASP A 197 8.41 6.98 0.78
N PHE A 198 7.10 6.88 0.99
CA PHE A 198 6.12 7.94 0.67
C PHE A 198 4.85 7.85 1.53
N LEU A 199 4.05 8.91 1.51
CA LEU A 199 2.81 9.03 2.28
C LEU A 199 1.57 9.25 1.41
N ILE A 200 0.46 8.65 1.80
CA ILE A 200 -0.88 9.04 1.31
C ILE A 200 -1.78 9.34 2.50
N THR A 201 -2.38 10.53 2.52
CA THR A 201 -3.34 10.90 3.55
C THR A 201 -4.70 10.24 3.27
N GLN A 202 -5.43 9.88 4.32
CA GLN A 202 -6.86 9.61 4.19
C GLN A 202 -7.61 10.86 3.72
N VAL A 203 -8.80 10.68 3.16
CA VAL A 203 -9.65 11.80 2.72
C VAL A 203 -9.98 12.74 3.88
N GLY A 204 -9.98 14.04 3.61
CA GLY A 204 -10.29 15.08 4.58
C GLY A 204 -10.54 16.43 3.92
N PHE A 205 -11.26 17.28 4.64
CA PHE A 205 -11.75 18.57 4.11
C PHE A 205 -11.21 19.79 4.87
N ASP A 206 -10.25 19.61 5.80
CA ASP A 206 -9.65 20.72 6.55
C ASP A 206 -8.21 21.00 6.10
N ALA A 207 -8.02 22.08 5.35
CA ALA A 207 -6.70 22.52 4.87
C ALA A 207 -5.71 22.84 6.01
N ARG A 208 -6.20 23.22 7.20
CA ARG A 208 -5.33 23.49 8.36
C ARG A 208 -4.74 22.19 8.91
N LYS A 209 -5.50 21.09 8.88
CA LYS A 209 -4.98 19.76 9.25
C LYS A 209 -3.90 19.27 8.28
N PHE A 210 -3.97 19.65 7.01
CA PHE A 210 -2.86 19.44 6.07
C PHE A 210 -1.62 20.27 6.44
N ASP A 211 -1.76 21.58 6.73
CA ASP A 211 -0.62 22.41 7.15
C ASP A 211 0.02 21.88 8.46
N GLU A 212 -0.78 21.46 9.43
CA GLU A 212 -0.30 20.83 10.67
C GLU A 212 0.54 19.57 10.38
N LEU A 213 0.07 18.68 9.49
CA LEU A 213 0.84 17.51 9.08
C LEU A 213 2.18 17.92 8.45
N LEU A 214 2.17 18.90 7.53
CA LEU A 214 3.41 19.37 6.89
C LEU A 214 4.39 20.00 7.91
N ARG A 215 3.88 20.71 8.93
CA ARG A 215 4.72 21.23 10.04
C ARG A 215 5.29 20.10 10.88
N PHE A 216 4.50 19.08 11.19
CA PHE A 216 4.96 17.89 11.91
C PHE A 216 6.08 17.18 11.15
N MET A 217 5.92 16.99 9.83
CA MET A 217 6.94 16.42 8.95
C MET A 217 8.24 17.24 8.98
N ARG A 218 8.14 18.56 8.80
CA ARG A 218 9.30 19.48 8.85
C ARG A 218 10.02 19.44 10.20
N ARG A 219 9.28 19.45 11.32
CA ARG A 219 9.85 19.41 12.68
C ARG A 219 10.64 18.14 12.96
N ASN A 220 10.26 17.02 12.34
CA ASN A 220 10.95 15.74 12.48
C ASN A 220 11.99 15.48 11.37
N ALA A 221 12.27 16.48 10.52
CA ALA A 221 13.15 16.38 9.35
C ALA A 221 12.77 15.22 8.41
N PHE A 222 11.48 14.89 8.32
CA PHE A 222 11.00 13.88 7.38
C PHE A 222 10.91 14.48 5.98
N GLN A 223 11.63 13.88 5.04
CA GLN A 223 11.73 14.34 3.64
C GLN A 223 10.96 13.48 2.65
N ILE A 224 10.29 12.41 3.11
CA ILE A 224 9.51 11.57 2.22
C ILE A 224 8.33 12.37 1.60
N PRO A 225 8.05 12.17 0.30
CA PRO A 225 6.95 12.81 -0.40
C PRO A 225 5.57 12.38 0.12
#